data_AF-A0A6N2Z035-F1
#
_entry.id   AF-A0A6N2Z035-F1
#
_cell.length_a   1.000
_cell.length_b   1.000
_cell.length_c   1.000
_cell.angle_alpha   90.00
_cell.angle_beta   90.00
_cell.angle_gamma   90.00
#
_symmetry.space_group_name_H-M   'P 1'
#
loop_
_entity.id
_entity.type
_entity.pdbx_description
1 polymer ?
#
loop_
_entity_poly.entity_id
_entity_poly.type
_entity_poly.pdbx_seq_one_letter_code
_entity_poly.pdbx_strand_id
1 'polypeptide(L)' 'MLYDESKCPNCGNNNKGDIVYKCTHCYDIYCEECAADGPIDTTCPHCGDLSAERLYDIK' A
#
# COMPACT_ATOMS: atom_id res chain seq x y z
N MET A 1 -7.33 1.37 -20.04
CA MET A 1 -7.48 0.79 -18.69
C MET A 1 -7.01 1.88 -17.74
N LEU A 2 -7.95 2.68 -17.21
CA LEU A 2 -7.57 3.77 -16.32
C LEU A 2 -7.13 3.17 -14.98
N TYR A 3 -5.88 3.44 -14.61
CA TYR A 3 -5.47 3.33 -13.21
C TYR A 3 -6.31 4.33 -12.43
N ASP A 4 -7.20 3.83 -11.58
CA ASP A 4 -8.01 4.64 -10.70
C ASP A 4 -7.12 4.96 -9.49
N GLU A 5 -6.45 6.11 -9.54
CA GLU A 5 -5.58 6.65 -8.48
C GLU A 5 -6.28 6.73 -7.12
N SER A 6 -7.62 6.63 -7.10
CA SER A 6 -8.48 6.63 -5.93
C SER A 6 -8.62 5.27 -5.23
N LYS A 7 -7.99 4.21 -5.72
CA LYS A 7 -8.23 2.87 -5.18
C LYS A 7 -6.92 2.14 -4.88
N CYS A 8 -6.84 1.60 -3.67
CA CYS A 8 -5.73 0.76 -3.25
C CYS A 8 -5.77 -0.59 -4.00
N PRO A 9 -4.75 -0.91 -4.82
CA PRO A 9 -4.78 -2.09 -5.69
C PRO A 9 -4.77 -3.41 -4.90
N ASN A 10 -4.18 -3.43 -3.71
CA ASN A 10 -4.02 -4.65 -2.91
C ASN A 10 -5.13 -4.91 -1.87
N CYS A 11 -6.00 -3.93 -1.57
CA CYS A 11 -7.09 -4.08 -0.58
C CYS A 11 -8.45 -4.42 -1.22
N GLY A 12 -8.43 -4.97 -2.44
CA GLY A 12 -9.65 -5.29 -3.18
C GLY A 12 -10.50 -4.07 -3.53
N ASN A 13 -9.91 -2.87 -3.58
CA ASN A 13 -10.57 -1.58 -3.87
C ASN A 13 -11.73 -1.20 -2.91
N ASN A 14 -11.95 -1.92 -1.80
CA ASN A 14 -13.12 -1.71 -0.93
C ASN A 14 -12.83 -0.82 0.28
N ASN A 15 -11.60 -0.80 0.77
CA ASN A 15 -11.16 0.10 1.83
C ASN A 15 -10.14 1.06 1.21
N LYS A 16 -10.54 2.31 1.03
CA LYS A 16 -9.60 3.40 0.73
C LYS A 16 -8.73 3.56 1.98
N GLY A 17 -7.49 3.07 1.95
CA GLY A 17 -6.46 3.75 2.73
C GLY A 17 -6.24 5.13 2.13
N ASP A 18 -5.93 6.12 2.96
CA ASP A 18 -5.62 7.48 2.52
C ASP A 18 -4.20 7.54 1.95
N ILE A 19 -3.32 6.58 2.31
CA ILE A 19 -1.91 6.59 1.87
C ILE A 19 -1.55 5.31 1.10
N VAL A 20 -0.86 5.49 -0.04
CA VAL A 20 -0.27 4.41 -0.83
C VAL A 20 1.23 4.33 -0.60
N TYR A 21 1.69 3.12 -0.35
CA TYR A 21 3.09 2.75 -0.16
C TYR A 21 3.56 1.80 -1.26
N LYS A 22 4.86 1.84 -1.53
CA LYS A 22 5.54 0.91 -2.40
C LYS A 22 6.67 0.23 -1.63
N CYS A 23 6.68 -1.09 -1.62
CA CYS A 23 7.79 -1.82 -1.05
C CYS A 23 9.04 -1.64 -1.92
N THR A 24 10.16 -1.24 -1.32
CA THR A 24 11.45 -1.10 -2.02
C THR A 24 12.13 -2.45 -2.27
N HIS A 25 11.70 -3.50 -1.55
CA HIS A 25 12.26 -4.85 -1.67
C HIS A 25 11.60 -5.66 -2.80
N CYS A 26 10.26 -5.75 -2.83
CA CYS A 26 9.52 -6.52 -3.85
C CYS A 26 8.82 -5.64 -4.90
N TYR A 27 8.90 -4.31 -4.78
CA TYR A 27 8.23 -3.33 -5.65
C TYR A 27 6.70 -3.41 -5.66
N ASP A 28 6.11 -4.13 -4.71
CA ASP A 28 4.67 -4.25 -4.59
C ASP A 28 4.04 -2.98 -4.01
N ILE A 29 2.82 -2.67 -4.42
CA ILE A 29 2.10 -1.43 -4.07
C ILE A 29 0.91 -1.78 -3.18
N TYR A 30 0.82 -1.15 -2.03
CA TYR A 30 -0.22 -1.42 -1.04
C TYR A 30 -0.59 -0.14 -0.28
N CYS A 31 -1.70 -0.16 0.46
CA CYS A 31 -2.14 0.95 1.31
C CYS A 31 -1.94 0.61 2.79
N GLU A 32 -2.04 1.61 3.66
CA GLU A 32 -1.90 1.46 5.12
C GLU A 32 -2.78 0.34 5.70
N GLU A 33 -4.05 0.27 5.29
CA GLU A 33 -5.01 -0.75 5.71
C GLU A 33 -4.64 -2.17 5.24
N CYS A 34 -3.78 -2.24 4.22
CA CYS A 34 -3.25 -3.48 3.69
C CYS A 34 -1.92 -3.88 4.32
N ALA A 35 -1.29 -3.04 5.15
CA ALA A 35 -0.02 -3.39 5.77
C ALA A 35 -0.19 -4.60 6.69
N ALA A 36 0.84 -5.46 6.73
CA ALA A 36 0.84 -6.59 7.65
C ALA A 36 0.94 -6.12 9.12
N ASP A 37 0.64 -7.02 10.06
CA ASP A 37 0.75 -6.81 11.51
C ASP A 37 2.15 -6.28 11.87
N GLY A 38 2.25 -4.97 12.09
CA GLY A 38 3.49 -4.20 12.16
C GLY A 38 3.18 -2.70 12.16
N PRO A 39 4.18 -1.80 12.01
CA PRO A 39 3.88 -0.40 11.77
C PRO A 39 3.06 -0.31 10.47
N ILE A 40 1.80 0.14 10.62
CA ILE A 40 0.76 0.24 9.59
C ILE A 40 1.26 0.93 8.31
N ASP A 41 2.31 1.72 8.42
CA ASP A 41 2.84 2.54 7.32
C ASP A 41 4.00 1.92 6.55
N THR A 42 4.59 0.82 7.04
CA THR A 42 5.91 0.36 6.51
C THR A 42 6.00 -1.13 6.23
N THR A 43 5.08 -1.94 6.77
CA THR A 43 5.17 -3.40 6.60
C THR A 43 4.49 -3.84 5.32
N CYS A 44 5.26 -4.33 4.37
CA CYS A 44 4.71 -4.85 3.12
C CYS A 44 3.91 -6.13 3.37
N PRO A 45 2.63 -6.22 2.97
CA PRO A 45 1.83 -7.43 3.13
C PRO A 45 2.34 -8.63 2.34
N HIS A 46 3.05 -8.37 1.25
CA HIS A 46 3.47 -9.42 0.33
C HIS A 46 4.78 -10.10 0.75
N CYS A 47 5.73 -9.35 1.30
CA CYS A 47 7.03 -9.89 1.72
C CYS A 47 7.30 -9.77 3.23
N GLY A 48 6.49 -9.03 3.98
CA GLY A 48 6.69 -8.77 5.41
C GLY A 48 7.84 -7.80 5.71
N ASP A 49 8.46 -7.21 4.69
CA ASP A 49 9.59 -6.31 4.86
C ASP A 49 9.13 -4.91 5.31
N LEU A 50 9.95 -4.25 6.14
CA LEU A 50 9.67 -2.92 6.71
C LEU A 50 10.18 -1.78 5.81
N SER A 51 10.57 -2.09 4.58
CA SER A 51 11.19 -1.15 3.65
C SER A 51 10.20 -0.66 2.60
N ALA A 52 9.24 0.18 3.01
CA ALA A 52 8.30 0.81 2.09
C ALA A 52 8.44 2.33 2.03
N GLU A 53 8.26 2.87 0.83
CA GLU A 53 8.26 4.30 0.53
C GLU A 53 6.84 4.79 0.27
N ARG A 54 6.48 5.94 0.86
CA ARG A 54 5.19 6.60 0.57
C ARG A 54 5.21 7.15 -0.84
N LEU A 55 4.24 6.76 -1.66
CA LEU A 55 4.11 7.24 -3.04
C LEU A 55 3.22 8.48 -3.12
N TYR A 56 1.96 8.35 -2.72
CA TYR A 56 0.96 9.42 -2.82
C TYR A 56 -0.21 9.18 -1.85
N ASP A 57 -1.04 10.22 -1.72
CA ASP A 57 -2.24 10.25 -0.89
C ASP A 57 -3.49 10.08 -1.77
N ILE A 58 -4.39 9.17 -1.40
CA ILE A 58 -5.69 8.96 -2.00
C ILE A 58 -6.68 9.92 -1.33
N LYS A 59 -6.99 11.04 -1.99
CA LYS A 59 -8.04 11.96 -1.53
C LYS A 59 -9.46 11.53 -1.93
#